data_AF-K2EQ09-F1
#
_entry.id   AF-K2EQ09-F1
#
_cell.length_a   1.000
_cell.length_b   1.000
_cell.length_c   1.000
_cell.angle_alpha   90.00
_cell.angle_beta   90.00
_cell.angle_gamma   90.00
#
_symmetry.space_group_name_H-M   'P 1'
#
loop_
_entity.id
_entity.type
_entity.pdbx_description
1 polymer ?
#
loop_
_entity_poly.entity_id
_entity_poly.type
_entity_poly.pdbx_seq_one_letter_code
_entity_poly.pdbx_strand_id
1 'polypeptide(L)'
;MGFGGYFIWCAGGSELATIIWGMVAIVVGFLLWNKPPAKIFMGDVGSTLLGFLIVLFAIIGEKKYNVSVLLWVILYGVFWFDATLTLIRRLINDDKWYQAHRLHAYQRLQLQQWPHGKILLGVIAINMVLAAFAFAAFYFPQYMLFSLAGVLVMLAVSYMLVEKTQPMYLR
;
A
#
# COMPACT_ATOMS: atom_id res chain seq x y z
N MET A 1 -3.92 6.46 3.85
CA MET A 1 -5.24 7.06 4.15
C MET A 1 -5.16 8.57 4.21
N GLY A 2 -4.20 9.14 4.95
CA GLY A 2 -4.07 10.61 5.12
C GLY A 2 -4.05 11.43 3.83
N PHE A 3 -3.25 11.04 2.83
CA PHE A 3 -3.21 11.72 1.52
C PHE A 3 -4.53 11.62 0.75
N GLY A 4 -5.22 10.48 0.81
CA GLY A 4 -6.57 10.35 0.22
C GLY A 4 -7.59 11.27 0.87
N GLY A 5 -7.51 11.46 2.20
CA GLY A 5 -8.31 12.45 2.93
C GLY A 5 -8.00 13.89 2.49
N TYR A 6 -6.72 14.21 2.23
CA TYR A 6 -6.32 15.51 1.68
C TYR A 6 -6.95 15.78 0.30
N PHE A 7 -6.90 14.82 -0.63
CA PHE A 7 -7.52 14.99 -1.95
C PHE A 7 -9.04 15.22 -1.85
N ILE A 8 -9.72 14.47 -0.97
CA ILE A 8 -11.16 14.66 -0.70
C ILE A 8 -11.44 16.03 -0.09
N TRP A 9 -10.61 16.49 0.85
CA TRP A 9 -10.75 17.82 1.44
C TRP A 9 -10.63 18.94 0.39
N CYS A 10 -9.62 18.86 -0.48
CA CYS A 10 -9.45 19.80 -1.59
C CYS A 10 -10.62 19.79 -2.58
N ALA A 11 -11.29 18.65 -2.74
CA ALA A 11 -12.49 18.50 -3.56
C ALA A 11 -13.80 18.93 -2.84
N GLY A 12 -13.72 19.53 -1.65
CA GLY A 12 -14.86 20.04 -0.89
C GLY A 12 -15.50 19.03 0.09
N GLY A 13 -14.95 17.82 0.22
CA GLY A 13 -15.45 16.77 1.11
C GLY A 13 -14.95 16.85 2.54
N SER A 14 -15.12 18.00 3.20
CA SER A 14 -14.55 18.27 4.54
C SER A 14 -14.99 17.26 5.61
N GLU A 15 -16.26 16.86 5.62
CA GLU A 15 -16.81 15.86 6.56
C GLU A 15 -16.10 14.50 6.39
N LEU A 16 -16.03 14.00 5.15
CA LEU A 16 -15.40 12.71 4.86
C LEU A 16 -13.90 12.73 5.12
N ALA A 17 -13.22 13.83 4.77
CA ALA A 17 -11.80 14.02 5.06
C ALA A 17 -11.52 13.99 6.57
N THR A 18 -12.38 14.62 7.37
CA THR A 18 -12.27 14.62 8.84
C THR A 18 -12.40 13.21 9.41
N ILE A 19 -13.34 12.41 8.90
CA ILE A 19 -13.48 10.99 9.28
C ILE A 19 -12.21 10.20 8.93
N ILE A 20 -11.67 10.39 7.72
CA ILE A 20 -10.44 9.72 7.28
C ILE A 20 -9.25 10.09 8.17
N TRP A 21 -9.09 11.36 8.54
CA TRP A 21 -8.01 11.78 9.44
C TRP A 21 -8.23 11.30 10.88
N GLY A 22 -9.47 11.17 11.34
CA GLY A 22 -9.81 10.48 12.58
C GLY A 22 -9.33 9.02 12.56
N MET A 23 -9.57 8.30 11.45
CA MET A 23 -9.04 6.93 11.27
C MET A 23 -7.51 6.90 11.28
N VAL A 24 -6.84 7.88 10.65
CA VAL A 24 -5.38 8.00 10.72
C VAL A 24 -4.91 8.19 12.17
N ALA A 25 -5.57 9.03 12.96
CA ALA A 25 -5.24 9.22 14.37
C ALA A 25 -5.38 7.92 15.18
N ILE A 26 -6.43 7.12 14.92
CA ILE A 26 -6.60 5.80 15.54
C ILE A 26 -5.45 4.86 15.15
N VAL A 27 -5.07 4.80 13.87
CA VAL A 27 -3.96 3.96 13.41
C VAL A 27 -2.62 4.42 14.00
N VAL A 28 -2.39 5.73 14.10
CA VAL A 28 -1.20 6.28 14.76
C VAL A 28 -1.17 5.89 16.24
N GLY A 29 -2.32 6.00 16.92
CA GLY A 29 -2.48 5.53 18.30
C GLY A 29 -2.13 4.06 18.43
N PHE A 30 -2.69 3.19 17.59
CA PHE A 30 -2.36 1.77 17.53
C PHE A 30 -0.86 1.52 17.29
N LEU A 31 -0.23 2.29 16.37
CA LEU A 31 1.17 2.13 16.01
C LEU A 31 2.10 2.32 17.21
N LEU A 32 1.77 3.24 18.13
CA LEU A 32 2.55 3.43 19.37
C LEU A 32 2.62 2.17 20.23
N TRP A 33 1.57 1.35 20.24
CA TRP A 33 1.51 0.08 20.96
C TRP A 33 2.04 -1.11 20.14
N ASN A 34 2.12 -0.95 18.81
CA ASN A 34 2.62 -1.97 17.88
C ASN A 34 4.12 -1.86 17.58
N LYS A 35 4.80 -0.77 18.00
CA LYS A 35 6.26 -0.64 17.84
C LYS A 35 7.02 -1.78 18.55
N PRO A 36 8.14 -2.27 17.99
CA PRO A 36 8.93 -3.33 18.62
C PRO A 36 9.49 -2.94 20.01
N PRO A 37 9.37 -3.79 21.04
CA PRO A 37 8.60 -5.05 21.09
C PRO A 37 7.08 -4.80 21.14
N ALA A 38 6.34 -5.40 20.19
CA ALA A 38 4.91 -5.12 20.00
C ALA A 38 4.07 -5.64 21.17
N LYS A 39 3.19 -4.77 21.70
CA LYS A 39 2.25 -5.10 22.79
C LYS A 39 0.89 -5.58 22.29
N ILE A 40 0.47 -5.06 21.14
CA ILE A 40 -0.81 -5.38 20.50
C ILE A 40 -0.54 -5.66 19.02
N PHE A 41 -1.10 -6.73 18.50
CA PHE A 41 -1.04 -7.09 17.08
C PHE A 41 -2.34 -6.69 16.38
N MET A 42 -2.23 -6.29 15.12
CA MET A 42 -3.38 -5.85 14.32
C MET A 42 -4.38 -6.97 14.05
N GLY A 43 -3.87 -8.20 13.88
CA GLY A 43 -4.64 -9.37 13.50
C GLY A 43 -5.31 -9.25 12.13
N ASP A 44 -6.05 -10.29 11.77
CA ASP A 44 -6.78 -10.34 10.50
C ASP A 44 -7.99 -9.39 10.52
N VAL A 45 -8.64 -9.24 11.68
CA VAL A 45 -9.80 -8.35 11.84
C VAL A 45 -9.44 -6.89 11.55
N GLY A 46 -8.34 -6.40 12.11
CA GLY A 46 -7.93 -5.01 11.91
C GLY A 46 -7.46 -4.75 10.47
N SER A 47 -6.64 -5.65 9.91
CA SER A 47 -6.08 -5.49 8.57
C SER A 47 -7.15 -5.55 7.47
N THR A 48 -8.10 -6.48 7.56
CA THR A 48 -9.22 -6.59 6.62
C THR A 48 -10.17 -5.39 6.72
N LEU A 49 -10.47 -4.92 7.93
CA LEU A 49 -11.28 -3.71 8.14
C LEU A 49 -10.63 -2.48 7.51
N LEU A 50 -9.32 -2.25 7.73
CA LEU A 50 -8.64 -1.11 7.10
C LEU A 50 -8.65 -1.23 5.57
N GLY A 51 -8.39 -2.42 5.02
CA GLY A 51 -8.47 -2.66 3.58
C GLY A 51 -9.85 -2.32 3.01
N PHE A 52 -10.92 -2.78 3.67
CA PHE A 52 -12.30 -2.47 3.30
C PHE A 52 -12.59 -0.96 3.33
N LEU A 53 -12.20 -0.28 4.42
CA LEU A 53 -12.42 1.16 4.57
C LEU A 53 -11.68 1.98 3.51
N ILE A 54 -10.46 1.57 3.12
CA ILE A 54 -9.70 2.23 2.04
C ILE A 54 -10.49 2.21 0.74
N VAL A 55 -11.02 1.04 0.35
CA VAL A 55 -11.79 0.88 -0.88
C VAL A 55 -13.12 1.64 -0.79
N LEU A 56 -13.79 1.58 0.36
CA LEU A 56 -15.04 2.31 0.59
C LEU A 56 -14.85 3.82 0.44
N PHE A 57 -13.81 4.39 1.06
CA PHE A 57 -13.50 5.83 0.93
C PHE A 57 -13.10 6.21 -0.49
N ALA A 58 -12.38 5.35 -1.22
CA ALA A 58 -12.06 5.60 -2.62
C ALA A 58 -13.33 5.71 -3.49
N ILE A 59 -14.28 4.78 -3.34
CA ILE A 59 -15.54 4.78 -4.10
C ILE A 59 -16.42 5.98 -3.74
N ILE A 60 -16.53 6.32 -2.44
CA ILE A 60 -17.30 7.50 -2.02
C ILE A 60 -16.62 8.78 -2.55
N GLY A 61 -15.30 8.85 -2.50
CA GLY A 61 -14.48 9.94 -3.06
C GLY A 61 -14.79 10.20 -4.52
N GLU A 62 -14.80 9.15 -5.35
CA GLU A 62 -15.15 9.23 -6.76
C GLU A 62 -16.58 9.73 -6.96
N LYS A 63 -17.55 9.05 -6.34
CA LYS A 63 -18.98 9.30 -6.60
C LYS A 63 -19.48 10.66 -6.11
N LYS A 64 -18.97 11.14 -4.98
CA LYS A 64 -19.45 12.38 -4.35
C LYS A 64 -18.58 13.60 -4.63
N TYR A 65 -17.28 13.40 -4.86
CA TYR A 65 -16.30 14.49 -4.92
C TYR A 65 -15.42 14.45 -6.18
N ASN A 66 -15.69 13.56 -7.14
CA ASN A 66 -14.90 13.36 -8.36
C ASN A 66 -13.40 13.12 -8.09
N VAL A 67 -13.06 12.57 -6.91
CA VAL A 67 -11.68 12.20 -6.59
C VAL A 67 -11.43 10.80 -7.13
N SER A 68 -10.57 10.70 -8.14
CA SER A 68 -10.38 9.45 -8.86
C SER A 68 -9.93 8.29 -7.94
N VAL A 69 -10.57 7.12 -8.08
CA VAL A 69 -10.17 5.86 -7.43
C VAL A 69 -8.74 5.48 -7.79
N LEU A 70 -8.25 5.89 -8.97
CA LEU A 70 -6.87 5.62 -9.40
C LEU A 70 -5.83 6.26 -8.48
N LEU A 71 -6.14 7.39 -7.83
CA LEU A 71 -5.26 8.00 -6.83
C LEU A 71 -5.05 7.06 -5.64
N TRP A 72 -6.11 6.37 -5.22
CA TRP A 72 -6.04 5.37 -4.16
C TRP A 72 -5.26 4.14 -4.61
N VAL A 73 -5.46 3.67 -5.84
CA VAL A 73 -4.68 2.56 -6.43
C VAL A 73 -3.18 2.89 -6.44
N ILE A 74 -2.80 4.12 -6.78
CA ILE A 74 -1.41 4.58 -6.73
C ILE A 74 -0.89 4.61 -5.29
N LEU A 75 -1.64 5.24 -4.37
CA LEU A 75 -1.21 5.41 -2.97
C LEU A 75 -1.00 4.07 -2.23
N TYR A 76 -1.78 3.04 -2.54
CA TYR A 76 -1.64 1.71 -1.92
C TYR A 76 -0.91 0.70 -2.81
N GLY A 77 -0.18 1.19 -3.82
CA GLY A 77 0.59 0.42 -4.79
C GLY A 77 1.36 -0.75 -4.19
N VAL A 78 2.17 -0.47 -3.16
CA VAL A 78 3.02 -1.48 -2.49
C VAL A 78 2.21 -2.69 -2.00
N PHE A 79 1.02 -2.47 -1.44
CA PHE A 79 0.22 -3.53 -0.81
C PHE A 79 -0.43 -4.44 -1.84
N TRP A 80 -1.21 -3.86 -2.76
CA TRP A 80 -1.95 -4.67 -3.72
C TRP A 80 -1.03 -5.29 -4.76
N PHE A 81 0.06 -4.61 -5.15
CA PHE A 81 1.01 -5.12 -6.14
C PHE A 81 1.77 -6.34 -5.61
N ASP A 82 2.31 -6.28 -4.39
CA ASP A 82 3.02 -7.42 -3.81
C ASP A 82 2.07 -8.59 -3.51
N ALA A 83 0.85 -8.32 -3.03
CA ALA A 83 -0.16 -9.35 -2.79
C ALA A 83 -0.58 -10.07 -4.08
N THR A 84 -0.87 -9.32 -5.15
CA THR A 84 -1.27 -9.89 -6.44
C THR A 84 -0.15 -10.71 -7.08
N LEU A 85 1.08 -10.17 -7.14
CA LEU A 85 2.22 -10.90 -7.70
C LEU A 85 2.55 -12.17 -6.90
N THR A 86 2.50 -12.10 -5.57
CA THR A 86 2.76 -13.28 -4.72
C THR A 86 1.72 -14.35 -5.00
N LEU A 87 0.43 -14.00 -5.06
CA LEU A 87 -0.64 -14.97 -5.32
C LEU A 87 -0.56 -15.58 -6.73
N ILE A 88 -0.32 -14.75 -7.75
CA ILE A 88 -0.13 -15.22 -9.14
C ILE A 88 1.04 -16.20 -9.23
N ARG A 89 2.17 -15.89 -8.61
CA ARG A 89 3.34 -16.77 -8.64
C ARG A 89 3.13 -18.08 -7.90
N ARG A 90 2.40 -18.07 -6.79
CA ARG A 90 2.03 -19.32 -6.11
C ARG A 90 1.15 -20.19 -7.00
N LEU A 91 0.19 -19.58 -7.69
CA LEU A 91 -0.67 -20.28 -8.63
C LEU A 91 0.11 -20.90 -9.80
N ILE A 92 1.12 -20.19 -10.34
CA ILE A 92 1.96 -20.69 -11.44
C ILE A 92 2.86 -21.85 -11.00
N ASN A 93 3.27 -21.90 -9.73
CA ASN A 93 4.14 -22.95 -9.20
C ASN A 93 3.36 -24.08 -8.50
N ASP A 94 2.05 -24.19 -8.72
CA ASP A 94 1.16 -25.20 -8.11
C ASP A 94 1.18 -25.23 -6.57
N ASP A 95 1.55 -24.11 -5.94
CA ASP A 95 1.48 -23.97 -4.49
C ASP A 95 0.03 -23.80 -4.03
N LYS A 96 -0.26 -24.30 -2.82
CA LYS A 96 -1.55 -24.11 -2.15
C LYS A 96 -1.75 -22.64 -1.77
N TRP A 97 -2.26 -21.84 -2.70
CA TRP A 97 -2.44 -20.39 -2.58
C TRP A 97 -3.25 -19.95 -1.34
N TYR A 98 -4.14 -20.82 -0.85
CA TYR A 98 -4.98 -20.60 0.32
C TYR A 98 -4.30 -20.91 1.68
N GLN A 99 -3.11 -21.51 1.68
CA GLN A 99 -2.35 -21.74 2.91
C GLN A 99 -1.52 -20.50 3.29
N ALA A 100 -1.40 -20.24 4.59
CA ALA A 100 -0.59 -19.17 5.15
C ALA A 100 0.86 -19.26 4.64
N HIS A 101 1.40 -18.13 4.17
CA HIS A 101 2.72 -18.06 3.55
C HIS A 101 3.51 -16.85 4.05
N ARG A 102 4.84 -16.91 3.86
CA ARG A 102 5.78 -15.84 4.23
C ARG A 102 6.64 -15.37 3.05
N LEU A 103 6.02 -15.25 1.88
CA LEU A 103 6.71 -15.02 0.59
C LEU A 103 6.61 -13.57 0.08
N HIS A 104 5.97 -12.68 0.84
CA HIS A 104 5.92 -11.26 0.50
C HIS A 104 7.33 -10.67 0.42
N ALA A 105 7.53 -9.69 -0.47
CA ALA A 105 8.86 -9.13 -0.72
C ALA A 105 9.56 -8.66 0.57
N TYR A 106 8.82 -7.98 1.47
CA TYR A 106 9.38 -7.51 2.73
C TYR A 106 9.77 -8.65 3.69
N GLN A 107 9.01 -9.74 3.71
CA GLN A 107 9.28 -10.91 4.55
C GLN A 107 10.52 -11.66 4.06
N ARG A 108 10.68 -11.78 2.74
CA ARG A 108 11.89 -12.34 2.11
C ARG A 108 13.15 -11.55 2.47
N LEU A 109 13.06 -10.21 2.45
CA LEU A 109 14.15 -9.35 2.91
C LEU A 109 14.48 -9.55 4.40
N GLN A 110 13.46 -9.75 5.24
CA GLN A 110 13.66 -9.98 6.67
C GLN A 110 14.33 -11.33 6.98
N LEU A 111 14.02 -12.38 6.21
CA LEU A 111 14.65 -13.71 6.36
C LEU A 111 16.18 -13.68 6.12
N GLN A 112 16.66 -12.68 5.38
CA GLN A 112 18.08 -12.42 5.11
C GLN A 112 18.81 -11.62 6.18
N GLN A 113 18.23 -11.48 7.38
CA GLN A 113 18.79 -10.67 8.47
C GLN A 113 19.02 -9.19 8.12
N TRP A 114 18.31 -8.66 7.11
CA TRP A 114 18.27 -7.22 6.91
C TRP A 114 17.68 -6.58 8.16
N PRO A 115 18.33 -5.55 8.73
CA PRO A 115 17.81 -4.90 9.91
C PRO A 115 16.44 -4.29 9.58
N HIS A 116 15.47 -4.56 10.45
CA HIS A 116 14.07 -4.13 10.27
C HIS A 116 13.96 -2.63 9.93
N GLY A 117 14.83 -1.79 10.49
CA GLY A 117 14.88 -0.36 10.19
C GLY A 117 15.19 -0.03 8.72
N LYS A 118 16.07 -0.78 8.05
CA LYS A 118 16.39 -0.56 6.63
C LYS A 118 15.21 -0.92 5.72
N ILE A 119 14.54 -2.03 5.99
CA ILE A 119 13.34 -2.45 5.24
C ILE A 119 12.24 -1.41 5.42
N LEU A 120 11.99 -0.98 6.67
CA LEU A 120 11.00 0.05 6.98
C LEU A 120 11.30 1.36 6.23
N LEU A 121 12.54 1.83 6.26
CA LEU A 121 12.94 3.06 5.56
C LEU A 121 12.78 2.94 4.04
N GLY A 122 13.11 1.77 3.46
CA GLY A 122 12.89 1.50 2.04
C GLY A 122 11.41 1.53 1.66
N VAL A 123 10.54 0.90 2.45
CA VAL A 123 9.09 0.92 2.22
C VAL A 123 8.52 2.34 2.39
N ILE A 124 8.99 3.11 3.36
CA ILE A 124 8.62 4.53 3.52
C ILE A 124 9.04 5.33 2.28
N ALA A 125 10.29 5.15 1.81
CA ALA A 125 10.79 5.85 0.63
C ALA A 125 9.95 5.55 -0.62
N ILE A 126 9.60 4.28 -0.87
CA ILE A 126 8.71 3.89 -1.98
C ILE A 126 7.35 4.57 -1.82
N ASN A 127 6.75 4.54 -0.63
CA ASN A 127 5.46 5.19 -0.38
C ASN A 127 5.50 6.72 -0.58
N MET A 128 6.61 7.39 -0.26
CA MET A 128 6.78 8.81 -0.54
C MET A 128 6.82 9.11 -2.04
N VAL A 129 7.48 8.25 -2.83
CA VAL A 129 7.46 8.36 -4.30
C VAL A 129 6.05 8.10 -4.84
N LEU A 130 5.33 7.08 -4.36
CA LEU A 130 3.94 6.85 -4.71
C LEU A 130 3.04 8.05 -4.39
N ALA A 131 3.24 8.67 -3.23
CA ALA A 131 2.55 9.90 -2.88
C ALA A 131 2.84 11.01 -3.88
N ALA A 132 4.11 11.25 -4.25
CA ALA A 132 4.47 12.25 -5.25
C ALA A 132 3.76 12.02 -6.60
N PHE A 133 3.70 10.77 -7.08
CA PHE A 133 2.94 10.42 -8.29
C PHE A 133 1.43 10.68 -8.13
N ALA A 134 0.85 10.36 -6.98
CA ALA A 134 -0.56 10.62 -6.70
C ALA A 134 -0.86 12.13 -6.65
N PHE A 135 0.00 12.93 -6.01
CA PHE A 135 -0.13 14.39 -6.00
C PHE A 135 -0.01 14.98 -7.41
N ALA A 136 0.96 14.53 -8.20
CA ALA A 136 1.11 14.96 -9.59
C ALA A 136 -0.15 14.60 -10.42
N ALA A 137 -0.69 13.39 -10.25
CA ALA A 137 -1.90 12.95 -10.93
C ALA A 137 -3.16 13.70 -10.48
N PHE A 138 -3.21 14.17 -9.23
CA PHE A 138 -4.32 14.97 -8.70
C PHE A 138 -4.32 16.39 -9.30
N TYR A 139 -3.17 17.07 -9.34
CA TYR A 139 -3.07 18.42 -9.90
C TYR A 139 -3.02 18.47 -11.42
N PHE A 140 -2.56 17.39 -12.07
CA PHE A 140 -2.53 17.27 -13.53
C PHE A 140 -3.25 15.99 -13.99
N PRO A 141 -4.61 15.98 -13.97
CA PRO A 141 -5.40 14.78 -14.30
C PRO A 141 -5.11 14.20 -15.69
N GLN A 142 -4.68 15.02 -16.65
CA GLN A 142 -4.30 14.58 -18.00
C GLN A 142 -3.15 13.56 -18.00
N TYR A 143 -2.32 13.54 -16.95
CA TYR A 143 -1.21 12.61 -16.81
C TYR A 143 -1.52 11.40 -15.91
N MET A 144 -2.78 11.21 -15.49
CA MET A 144 -3.17 10.12 -14.57
C MET A 144 -2.67 8.74 -15.04
N LEU A 145 -2.89 8.40 -16.31
CA LEU A 145 -2.47 7.10 -16.86
C LEU A 145 -0.94 6.96 -16.93
N PHE A 146 -0.22 8.04 -17.24
CA PHE A 146 1.24 8.05 -17.23
C PHE A 146 1.79 7.89 -15.81
N SER A 147 1.19 8.56 -14.82
CA SER A 147 1.53 8.38 -13.41
C SER A 147 1.29 6.96 -12.94
N LEU A 148 0.16 6.36 -13.31
CA LEU A 148 -0.15 4.97 -12.99
C LEU A 148 0.86 4.00 -13.65
N ALA A 149 1.15 4.19 -14.94
CA ALA A 149 2.14 3.38 -15.65
C ALA A 149 3.54 3.51 -15.02
N GLY A 150 3.96 4.73 -14.69
CA GLY A 150 5.24 4.99 -14.01
C GLY A 150 5.34 4.30 -12.66
N VAL A 151 4.26 4.32 -11.88
CA VAL A 151 4.14 3.61 -10.60
C VAL A 151 4.25 2.11 -10.79
N LEU A 152 3.55 1.53 -11.77
CA LEU A 152 3.62 0.09 -12.04
C LEU A 152 5.03 -0.35 -12.46
N VAL A 153 5.70 0.44 -13.32
CA VAL A 153 7.09 0.19 -13.71
C VAL A 153 8.01 0.26 -12.49
N MET A 154 7.87 1.29 -11.66
CA MET A 154 8.69 1.45 -10.45
C MET A 154 8.49 0.27 -9.48
N LEU A 155 7.25 -0.14 -9.23
CA LEU A 155 6.95 -1.27 -8.36
C LEU A 155 7.49 -2.58 -8.96
N ALA A 156 7.35 -2.79 -10.27
CA ALA A 156 7.93 -3.94 -10.96
C ALA A 156 9.46 -3.97 -10.84
N VAL A 157 10.13 -2.84 -11.03
CA VAL A 157 11.59 -2.71 -10.85
C VAL A 157 11.98 -3.03 -9.42
N SER A 158 11.29 -2.44 -8.44
CA SER A 158 11.58 -2.70 -7.02
C SER A 158 11.39 -4.18 -6.66
N TYR A 159 10.34 -4.82 -7.17
CA TYR A 159 10.08 -6.24 -6.98
C TYR A 159 11.14 -7.11 -7.67
N MET A 160 11.55 -6.78 -8.90
CA MET A 160 12.62 -7.49 -9.61
C MET A 160 13.97 -7.37 -8.92
N LEU A 161 14.27 -6.24 -8.27
CA LEU A 161 15.48 -6.08 -7.45
C LEU A 161 15.44 -7.00 -6.22
N VAL A 162 14.29 -7.09 -5.55
CA VAL A 162 14.09 -8.07 -4.47
C VAL A 162 14.20 -9.49 -5.01
N GLU A 163 13.66 -9.78 -6.19
CA GLU A 163 13.73 -11.11 -6.79
C GLU A 163 15.15 -11.53 -7.17
N LYS A 164 15.93 -10.61 -7.77
CA LYS A 164 17.32 -10.88 -8.15
C LYS A 164 18.21 -11.14 -6.95
N THR A 165 17.95 -10.43 -5.86
CA THR A 165 18.69 -10.64 -4.61
C THR A 165 18.17 -11.88 -3.90
N GLN A 166 16.85 -12.05 -3.81
CA GLN A 166 16.13 -13.08 -3.05
C GLN A 166 15.00 -13.70 -3.87
N PRO A 167 15.30 -14.73 -4.69
CA PRO A 167 14.29 -15.36 -5.52
C PRO A 167 13.21 -16.04 -4.65
N MET A 168 11.95 -15.97 -5.10
CA MET A 168 10.84 -16.61 -4.39
C MET A 168 10.94 -18.13 -4.46
N TYR A 169 11.43 -18.64 -5.59
CA TYR A 169 11.70 -20.05 -5.84
C TYR A 169 13.13 -20.18 -6.37
N LEU A 170 13.90 -21.10 -5.81
CA LEU A 170 15.21 -21.46 -6.35
C LEU A 170 14.95 -22.24 -7.66
N ARG A 171 15.34 -21.65 -8.79
CA ARG A 171 15.42 -22.37 -10.07
C ARG A 171 16.71 -23.16 -10.14
#